data_AF-A0A6L2ZQS6-F1
#
_entry.id   AF-A0A6L2ZQS6-F1
#
_cell.length_a   1.000
_cell.length_b   1.000
_cell.length_c   1.000
_cell.angle_alpha   90.00
_cell.angle_beta   90.00
_cell.angle_gamma   90.00
#
_symmetry.space_group_name_H-M   'P 1'
#
loop_
_entity.id
_entity.type
_entity.pdbx_description
1 polymer ?
#
loop_
_entity_poly.entity_id
_entity_poly.type
_entity_poly.pdbx_seq_one_letter_code
_entity_poly.pdbx_strand_id
1 'polypeptide(L)'
;MKENAEVRLVDVKKIYHRIYQANTDNWDRHYAHDARKQLNKLLRKPADGSSLPLNFNGQTKSQVKQEVEHQLELIFEKEHQGMLLSYDSMMQYQDTIDFITKYIHELKGRGITTLCLPLSTRIKALIDMYLQGKAESTILPLNRSLRKLCVTARENDIKIIVLDPPSKPQNIVQRGMADNKVVMKLTELSAGLLSTEKFLAVYQQESLLSKPLGRRFLPGIAPLLGLPALMVLSKKRLVA
;
A
#
# COMPACT_ATOMS: atom_id res chain seq x y z
N MET A 1 -30.74 -3.15 20.40
CA MET A 1 -30.78 -3.87 19.09
C MET A 1 -31.05 -2.97 17.89
N LYS A 2 -31.95 -1.96 17.97
CA LYS A 2 -32.25 -1.05 16.83
C LYS A 2 -31.05 -0.21 16.35
N GLU A 3 -30.23 0.28 17.28
CA GLU A 3 -29.03 1.09 17.01
C GLU A 3 -28.00 0.38 16.12
N ASN A 4 -27.89 -0.95 16.24
CA ASN A 4 -26.96 -1.77 15.46
C ASN A 4 -27.47 -2.00 14.02
N ALA A 5 -28.78 -1.87 13.77
CA ALA A 5 -29.38 -1.98 12.44
C ALA A 5 -29.28 -0.67 11.67
N GLU A 6 -29.49 0.48 12.32
CA GLU A 6 -29.36 1.80 11.71
C GLU A 6 -27.92 2.12 11.30
N VAL A 7 -26.94 1.83 12.18
CA VAL A 7 -25.50 1.99 11.86
C VAL A 7 -25.11 1.15 10.64
N ARG A 8 -25.60 -0.09 10.55
CA ARG A 8 -25.38 -0.95 9.37
C ARG A 8 -26.00 -0.37 8.09
N LEU A 9 -27.16 0.25 8.19
CA LEU A 9 -27.88 0.82 7.03
C LEU A 9 -27.18 2.07 6.49
N VAL A 10 -26.65 2.90 7.39
CA VAL A 10 -25.81 4.07 7.02
C VAL A 10 -24.54 3.62 6.31
N ASP A 11 -23.86 2.60 6.82
CA ASP A 11 -22.63 2.07 6.20
C ASP A 11 -22.90 1.42 4.84
N VAL A 12 -24.01 0.70 4.69
CA VAL A 12 -24.45 0.18 3.38
C VAL A 12 -24.74 1.33 2.41
N LYS A 13 -25.39 2.41 2.86
CA LYS A 13 -25.68 3.58 2.02
C LYS A 13 -24.38 4.27 1.57
N LYS A 14 -23.36 4.35 2.42
CA LYS A 14 -22.03 4.89 2.05
C LYS A 14 -21.35 4.05 0.97
N ILE A 15 -21.39 2.72 1.10
CA ILE A 15 -20.87 1.80 0.07
C ILE A 15 -21.63 2.00 -1.24
N TYR A 16 -22.97 2.05 -1.17
CA TYR A 16 -23.80 2.27 -2.35
C TYR A 16 -23.41 3.56 -3.07
N HIS A 17 -23.34 4.70 -2.39
CA HIS A 17 -22.95 5.97 -3.02
C HIS A 17 -21.56 5.90 -3.66
N ARG A 18 -20.59 5.24 -3.01
CA ARG A 18 -19.24 5.09 -3.57
C ARG A 18 -19.17 4.23 -4.81
N ILE A 19 -20.01 3.20 -4.94
CA ILE A 19 -20.11 2.43 -6.20
C ILE A 19 -20.45 3.37 -7.37
N TYR A 20 -21.22 4.43 -7.14
CA TYR A 20 -21.60 5.41 -8.19
C TYR A 20 -20.67 6.62 -8.28
N GLN A 21 -19.97 6.97 -7.20
CA GLN A 21 -19.05 8.11 -7.16
C GLN A 21 -17.62 7.75 -7.57
N ALA A 22 -17.24 6.47 -7.51
CA ALA A 22 -15.94 6.02 -7.94
C ALA A 22 -15.77 6.28 -9.44
N ASN A 23 -14.81 7.14 -9.80
CA ASN A 23 -14.44 7.41 -11.18
C ASN A 23 -13.55 6.28 -11.72
N THR A 24 -14.13 5.07 -11.79
CA THR A 24 -13.43 3.86 -12.26
C THR A 24 -12.97 4.02 -13.69
N ASP A 25 -13.71 4.75 -14.54
CA ASP A 25 -13.35 4.98 -15.93
C ASP A 25 -12.08 5.83 -16.07
N ASN A 26 -11.90 6.83 -15.21
CA ASN A 26 -10.63 7.57 -15.17
C ASN A 26 -9.49 6.71 -14.65
N TRP A 27 -9.73 5.90 -13.63
CA TRP A 27 -8.71 4.99 -13.11
C TRP A 27 -8.29 3.95 -14.16
N ASP A 28 -9.25 3.34 -14.86
CA ASP A 28 -9.01 2.34 -15.90
C ASP A 28 -8.19 2.92 -17.07
N ARG A 29 -8.47 4.17 -17.48
CA ARG A 29 -7.67 4.86 -18.49
C ARG A 29 -6.20 5.00 -18.11
N HIS A 30 -5.88 5.09 -16.82
CA HIS A 30 -4.51 5.27 -16.34
C HIS A 30 -3.83 3.98 -15.89
N TYR A 31 -4.60 2.94 -15.54
CA TYR A 31 -4.09 1.76 -14.82
C TYR A 31 -4.65 0.42 -15.26
N ALA A 32 -5.63 0.36 -16.17
CA ALA A 32 -6.16 -0.90 -16.69
C ALA A 32 -5.61 -1.24 -18.09
N HIS A 33 -5.78 -2.50 -18.51
CA HIS A 33 -5.44 -3.02 -19.84
C HIS A 33 -4.12 -2.49 -20.41
N ASP A 34 -4.18 -1.64 -21.45
CA ASP A 34 -3.01 -1.16 -22.17
C ASP A 34 -2.20 -0.16 -21.35
N ALA A 35 -2.85 0.67 -20.52
CA ALA A 35 -2.16 1.54 -19.57
C ALA A 35 -1.35 0.71 -18.56
N ARG A 36 -1.91 -0.41 -18.06
CA ARG A 36 -1.18 -1.35 -17.21
C ARG A 36 0.01 -1.97 -17.93
N LYS A 37 -0.17 -2.40 -19.19
CA LYS A 37 0.92 -2.98 -20.00
C LYS A 37 2.03 -1.95 -20.23
N GLN A 38 1.68 -0.70 -20.51
CA GLN A 38 2.64 0.39 -20.70
C GLN A 38 3.38 0.71 -19.40
N LEU A 39 2.68 0.84 -18.28
CA LEU A 39 3.32 1.04 -16.96
C LEU A 39 4.28 -0.11 -16.64
N ASN A 40 3.85 -1.35 -16.83
CA ASN A 40 4.71 -2.52 -16.62
C ASN A 40 5.89 -2.60 -17.61
N LYS A 41 5.78 -2.00 -18.80
CA LYS A 41 6.89 -1.86 -19.74
C LYS A 41 7.88 -0.81 -19.26
N LEU A 42 7.41 0.33 -18.74
CA LEU A 42 8.25 1.37 -18.16
C LEU A 42 8.99 0.88 -16.92
N LEU A 43 8.30 0.21 -15.99
CA LEU A 43 8.90 -0.41 -14.81
C LEU A 43 9.89 -1.55 -15.15
N ARG A 44 9.92 -2.01 -16.41
CA ARG A 44 10.86 -3.03 -16.91
C ARG A 44 12.05 -2.44 -17.66
N LYS A 45 12.03 -1.13 -17.94
CA LYS A 45 13.14 -0.47 -18.62
C LYS A 45 14.27 -0.26 -17.62
N PRO A 46 15.51 -0.60 -17.99
CA PRO A 46 16.65 -0.35 -17.13
C PRO A 46 16.96 1.15 -17.05
N ALA A 47 17.45 1.57 -15.88
CA ALA A 47 17.83 2.95 -15.58
C ALA A 47 18.88 3.54 -16.56
N ASP A 48 19.66 2.71 -17.24
CA ASP A 48 20.69 3.12 -18.22
C ASP A 48 20.15 3.37 -19.64
N GLY A 49 18.84 3.24 -19.85
CA GLY A 49 18.20 3.44 -21.16
C GLY A 49 18.49 2.32 -22.15
N SER A 50 19.14 1.23 -21.73
CA SER A 50 19.40 0.10 -22.62
C SER A 50 18.10 -0.60 -23.03
N SER A 51 18.05 -1.06 -24.28
CA SER A 51 16.86 -1.72 -24.85
C SER A 51 16.60 -3.12 -24.28
N LEU A 52 17.47 -3.61 -23.39
CA LEU A 52 17.40 -4.96 -22.85
C LEU A 52 16.47 -5.00 -21.63
N PRO A 53 15.55 -5.97 -21.56
CA PRO A 53 14.68 -6.12 -20.41
C PRO A 53 15.50 -6.42 -19.15
N LEU A 54 15.07 -5.84 -18.02
CA LEU A 54 15.70 -6.07 -16.72
C LEU A 54 15.88 -7.54 -16.37
N ASN A 55 17.13 -7.98 -16.34
CA ASN A 55 17.52 -9.27 -15.81
C ASN A 55 18.25 -9.10 -14.48
N PHE A 56 17.55 -9.37 -13.38
CA PHE A 56 18.11 -9.33 -12.03
C PHE A 56 18.99 -10.55 -11.70
N ASN A 57 19.11 -11.54 -12.59
CA ASN A 57 20.02 -12.68 -12.37
C ASN A 57 21.46 -12.28 -12.72
N GLY A 58 22.34 -12.31 -11.72
CA GLY A 58 23.77 -11.99 -11.89
C GLY A 58 24.12 -10.50 -11.76
N GLN A 59 23.13 -9.63 -11.49
CA GLN A 59 23.38 -8.21 -11.26
C GLN A 59 24.06 -7.96 -9.91
N THR A 60 24.97 -6.99 -9.88
CA THR A 60 25.59 -6.53 -8.64
C THR A 60 24.56 -5.84 -7.75
N LYS A 61 24.79 -5.83 -6.43
CA LYS A 61 23.90 -5.13 -5.47
C LYS A 61 23.68 -3.65 -5.84
N SER A 62 24.66 -3.01 -6.49
CA SER A 62 24.59 -1.62 -6.96
C SER A 62 23.57 -1.45 -8.11
N GLN A 63 23.60 -2.34 -9.11
CA GLN A 63 22.68 -2.31 -10.24
C GLN A 63 21.22 -2.53 -9.80
N VAL A 64 20.99 -3.47 -8.88
CA VAL A 64 19.65 -3.70 -8.31
C VAL A 64 19.15 -2.48 -7.52
N LYS A 65 20.04 -1.70 -6.92
CA LYS A 65 19.68 -0.48 -6.20
C LYS A 65 19.25 0.62 -7.18
N GLN A 66 20.08 0.91 -8.18
CA GLN A 66 19.79 1.92 -9.22
C GLN A 66 18.47 1.63 -9.93
N GLU A 67 18.19 0.36 -10.18
CA GLU A 67 16.95 -0.03 -10.81
C GLU A 67 15.71 0.22 -9.95
N VAL A 68 15.78 -0.10 -8.65
CA VAL A 68 14.68 0.20 -7.73
C VAL A 68 14.48 1.71 -7.61
N GLU A 69 15.56 2.50 -7.58
CA GLU A 69 15.47 3.96 -7.56
C GLU A 69 14.76 4.51 -8.80
N HIS A 70 15.06 3.96 -9.99
CA HIS A 70 14.39 4.32 -11.23
C HIS A 70 12.88 3.94 -11.23
N GLN A 71 12.54 2.75 -10.71
CA GLN A 71 11.14 2.35 -10.60
C GLN A 71 10.36 3.27 -9.65
N LEU A 72 10.96 3.63 -8.51
CA LEU A 72 10.34 4.57 -7.57
C LEU A 72 10.17 5.96 -8.20
N GLU A 73 11.13 6.43 -8.99
CA GLU A 73 11.01 7.69 -9.74
C GLU A 73 9.78 7.70 -10.64
N LEU A 74 9.64 6.69 -11.52
CA LEU A 74 8.50 6.56 -12.43
C LEU A 74 7.14 6.53 -11.71
N ILE A 75 7.10 5.97 -10.50
CA ILE A 75 5.86 5.88 -9.71
C ILE A 75 5.52 7.24 -9.08
N PHE A 76 6.52 7.99 -8.61
CA PHE A 76 6.34 9.28 -7.95
C PHE A 76 6.35 10.48 -8.91
N GLU A 77 6.68 10.30 -10.19
CA GLU A 77 6.51 11.31 -11.25
C GLU A 77 5.05 11.74 -11.43
N LYS A 78 4.13 10.80 -11.24
CA LYS A 78 2.71 11.13 -11.17
C LYS A 78 2.46 11.81 -9.82
N GLU A 79 1.75 12.94 -9.81
CA GLU A 79 1.41 13.76 -8.62
C GLU A 79 0.51 13.03 -7.61
N HIS A 80 0.93 11.84 -7.17
CA HIS A 80 0.24 11.01 -6.22
C HIS A 80 0.84 11.24 -4.83
N GLN A 81 -0.03 11.55 -3.87
CA GLN A 81 0.33 11.66 -2.46
C GLN A 81 0.52 10.29 -1.79
N GLY A 82 0.40 9.18 -2.53
CA GLY A 82 0.54 7.85 -1.97
C GLY A 82 0.96 6.76 -2.93
N MET A 83 1.42 5.65 -2.35
CA MET A 83 1.81 4.42 -3.04
C MET A 83 1.12 3.22 -2.37
N LEU A 84 0.58 2.28 -3.16
CA LEU A 84 -0.05 1.06 -2.65
C LEU A 84 0.78 -0.17 -3.00
N LEU A 85 1.19 -0.93 -2.00
CA LEU A 85 1.85 -2.23 -2.14
C LEU A 85 0.87 -3.35 -1.76
N SER A 86 0.68 -4.28 -2.68
CA SER A 86 -0.19 -5.44 -2.54
C SER A 86 0.60 -6.65 -2.05
N TYR A 87 -0.06 -7.50 -1.28
CA TYR A 87 0.39 -8.86 -1.00
C TYR A 87 -0.76 -9.87 -1.08
N ASP A 88 -0.43 -11.11 -1.44
CA ASP A 88 -1.35 -12.25 -1.56
C ASP A 88 -1.18 -13.29 -0.44
N SER A 89 0.00 -13.32 0.17
CA SER A 89 0.45 -14.35 1.11
C SER A 89 1.31 -13.74 2.21
N MET A 90 1.46 -14.48 3.32
CA MET A 90 2.32 -14.04 4.43
C MET A 90 3.79 -13.96 4.03
N MET A 91 4.24 -14.81 3.11
CA MET A 91 5.60 -14.75 2.56
C MET A 91 5.79 -13.46 1.75
N GLN A 92 4.87 -13.17 0.82
CA GLN A 92 4.94 -11.93 0.04
C GLN A 92 4.81 -10.68 0.92
N TYR A 93 4.01 -10.74 1.99
CA TYR A 93 3.95 -9.67 2.97
C TYR A 93 5.33 -9.44 3.63
N GLN A 94 6.01 -10.51 4.07
CA GLN A 94 7.36 -10.40 4.63
C GLN A 94 8.36 -9.83 3.62
N ASP A 95 8.34 -10.30 2.36
CA ASP A 95 9.19 -9.78 1.29
C ASP A 95 8.93 -8.28 1.04
N THR A 96 7.68 -7.85 1.13
CA THR A 96 7.29 -6.44 1.00
C THR A 96 7.84 -5.60 2.16
N ILE A 97 7.72 -6.09 3.40
CA ILE A 97 8.28 -5.42 4.58
C ILE A 97 9.82 -5.34 4.50
N ASP A 98 10.47 -6.41 4.07
CA ASP A 98 11.93 -6.45 3.89
C ASP A 98 12.39 -5.53 2.74
N PHE A 99 11.59 -5.39 1.68
CA PHE A 99 11.81 -4.41 0.62
C PHE A 99 11.73 -2.98 1.16
N ILE A 100 10.65 -2.63 1.87
CA ILE A 100 10.48 -1.29 2.46
C ILE A 100 11.64 -0.98 3.42
N THR A 101 12.00 -1.92 4.28
CA THR A 101 13.11 -1.75 5.24
C THR A 101 14.43 -1.51 4.53
N LYS A 102 14.70 -2.25 3.44
CA LYS A 102 15.96 -2.10 2.68
C LYS A 102 16.06 -0.76 1.95
N TYR A 103 14.95 -0.27 1.39
CA TYR A 103 14.93 0.93 0.53
C TYR A 103 14.31 2.14 1.22
N ILE A 104 14.35 2.16 2.55
CA ILE A 104 13.67 3.17 3.35
C ILE A 104 14.23 4.59 3.11
N HIS A 105 15.53 4.69 2.85
CA HIS A 105 16.20 5.96 2.60
C HIS A 105 15.79 6.53 1.23
N GLU A 106 15.71 5.66 0.23
CA GLU A 106 15.26 5.99 -1.12
C GLU A 106 13.78 6.40 -1.11
N LEU A 107 12.94 5.69 -0.35
CA LEU A 107 11.54 6.03 -0.14
C LEU A 107 11.40 7.39 0.58
N LYS A 108 12.18 7.63 1.65
CA LYS A 108 12.20 8.91 2.36
C LYS A 108 12.62 10.06 1.44
N GLY A 109 13.65 9.85 0.61
CA GLY A 109 14.12 10.83 -0.37
C GLY A 109 13.06 11.22 -1.41
N ARG A 110 12.06 10.37 -1.66
CA ARG A 110 10.93 10.66 -2.55
C ARG A 110 9.70 11.24 -1.82
N GLY A 111 9.84 11.55 -0.53
CA GLY A 111 8.82 12.19 0.30
C GLY A 111 7.99 11.22 1.14
N ILE A 112 8.31 9.92 1.19
CA ILE A 112 7.59 8.98 2.06
C ILE A 112 7.92 9.28 3.52
N THR A 113 6.93 9.80 4.25
CA THR A 113 7.04 10.07 5.69
C THR A 113 6.18 9.14 6.54
N THR A 114 5.23 8.44 5.91
CA THR A 114 4.26 7.59 6.62
C THR A 114 4.08 6.22 5.96
N LEU A 115 4.21 5.16 6.76
CA LEU A 115 3.95 3.77 6.38
C LEU A 115 2.62 3.31 6.97
N CYS A 116 1.70 2.85 6.13
CA CYS A 116 0.40 2.33 6.55
C CYS A 116 0.39 0.81 6.44
N LEU A 117 0.35 0.11 7.57
CA LEU A 117 0.49 -1.36 7.62
C LEU A 117 -0.81 -2.07 8.05
N PRO A 118 -1.11 -3.26 7.51
CA PRO A 118 -2.32 -4.03 7.79
C PRO A 118 -2.21 -4.81 9.10
N LEU A 119 -1.86 -4.13 10.18
CA LEU A 119 -1.64 -4.71 11.52
C LEU A 119 -2.90 -4.59 12.38
N SER A 120 -2.98 -5.36 13.47
CA SER A 120 -4.09 -5.26 14.43
C SER A 120 -3.87 -4.14 15.46
N THR A 121 -4.95 -3.64 16.07
CA THR A 121 -4.87 -2.69 17.21
C THR A 121 -3.97 -3.14 18.36
N ARG A 122 -3.89 -4.45 18.64
CA ARG A 122 -2.97 -4.99 19.67
C ARG A 122 -1.51 -4.73 19.31
N ILE A 123 -1.15 -4.95 18.04
CA ILE A 123 0.20 -4.68 17.54
C ILE A 123 0.47 -3.17 17.52
N LYS A 124 -0.54 -2.35 17.18
CA LYS A 124 -0.44 -0.89 17.21
C LYS A 124 0.06 -0.38 18.56
N ALA A 125 -0.51 -0.86 19.67
CA ALA A 125 -0.12 -0.42 21.01
C ALA A 125 1.36 -0.70 21.31
N LEU A 126 1.89 -1.84 20.84
CA LEU A 126 3.31 -2.18 21.00
C LEU A 126 4.21 -1.26 20.18
N ILE A 127 3.83 -0.97 18.94
CA ILE A 127 4.58 -0.08 18.04
C ILE A 127 4.55 1.36 18.56
N ASP A 128 3.38 1.86 18.97
CA ASP A 128 3.25 3.22 19.51
C ASP A 128 4.13 3.41 20.75
N MET A 129 4.13 2.43 21.66
CA MET A 129 5.00 2.44 22.84
C MET A 129 6.48 2.53 22.47
N TYR A 130 6.91 1.77 21.46
CA TYR A 130 8.29 1.81 20.97
C TYR A 130 8.65 3.15 20.32
N LEU A 131 7.77 3.67 19.46
CA LEU A 131 7.98 4.96 18.78
C LEU A 131 7.97 6.14 19.76
N GLN A 132 7.30 6.02 20.91
CA GLN A 132 7.32 7.00 22.02
C GLN A 132 8.62 6.95 22.86
N GLY A 133 9.62 6.18 22.46
CA GLY A 133 10.92 6.19 23.12
C GLY A 133 11.16 5.04 24.11
N LYS A 134 10.21 4.11 24.26
CA LYS A 134 10.43 2.94 25.11
C LYS A 134 11.45 1.96 24.49
N ALA A 135 11.93 1.04 25.32
CA ALA A 135 12.93 0.05 24.95
C ALA A 135 12.44 -0.88 23.82
N GLU A 136 13.39 -1.40 23.03
CA GLU A 136 13.15 -2.40 21.97
C GLU A 136 12.48 -3.68 22.47
N SER A 137 12.51 -3.94 23.78
CA SER A 137 11.80 -5.07 24.39
C SER A 137 10.29 -5.05 24.09
N THR A 138 9.71 -3.87 23.88
CA THR A 138 8.29 -3.69 23.54
C THR A 138 7.90 -4.28 22.18
N ILE A 139 8.82 -4.38 21.23
CA ILE A 139 8.60 -4.94 19.90
C ILE A 139 9.12 -6.37 19.76
N LEU A 140 9.72 -6.97 20.79
CA LEU A 140 10.17 -8.38 20.77
C LEU A 140 9.10 -9.38 20.33
N PRO A 141 7.80 -9.23 20.70
CA PRO A 141 6.75 -10.14 20.25
C PRO A 141 6.49 -10.10 18.74
N LEU A 142 6.97 -9.08 18.02
CA LEU A 142 6.78 -8.96 16.58
C LEU A 142 7.73 -9.90 15.81
N ASN A 143 7.35 -10.26 14.59
CA ASN A 143 8.22 -11.02 13.71
C ASN A 143 9.48 -10.22 13.33
N ARG A 144 10.53 -10.93 12.87
CA ARG A 144 11.85 -10.33 12.60
C ARG A 144 11.79 -9.16 11.61
N SER A 145 11.02 -9.30 10.53
CA SER A 145 10.90 -8.27 9.49
C SER A 145 10.22 -7.00 10.02
N LEU A 146 9.11 -7.14 10.75
CA LEU A 146 8.43 -6.01 11.38
C LEU A 146 9.27 -5.32 12.45
N ARG A 147 10.03 -6.08 13.25
CA ARG A 147 10.96 -5.49 14.23
C ARG A 147 12.01 -4.63 13.55
N LYS A 148 12.65 -5.16 12.50
CA LYS A 148 13.61 -4.40 11.70
C LYS A 148 12.98 -3.15 11.11
N LEU A 149 11.79 -3.27 10.51
CA LEU A 149 11.07 -2.12 9.97
C LEU A 149 10.80 -1.05 11.05
N CYS A 150 10.38 -1.44 12.25
CA CYS A 150 10.11 -0.49 13.34
C CYS A 150 11.38 0.27 13.76
N VAL A 151 12.50 -0.44 13.93
CA VAL A 151 13.80 0.16 14.27
C VAL A 151 14.22 1.13 13.17
N THR A 152 14.24 0.66 11.91
CA THR A 152 14.70 1.46 10.79
C THR A 152 13.77 2.66 10.51
N ALA A 153 12.45 2.51 10.69
CA ALA A 153 11.51 3.62 10.57
C ALA A 153 11.73 4.67 11.65
N ARG A 154 12.00 4.26 12.90
CA ARG A 154 12.34 5.19 13.99
C ARG A 154 13.64 5.94 13.72
N GLU A 155 14.69 5.25 13.26
CA GLU A 155 15.98 5.85 12.88
C GLU A 155 15.85 6.84 11.72
N ASN A 156 14.79 6.70 10.91
CA ASN A 156 14.54 7.53 9.74
C ASN A 156 13.35 8.50 9.92
N ASP A 157 12.85 8.71 11.13
CA ASP A 157 11.70 9.59 11.42
C ASP A 157 10.45 9.30 10.57
N ILE A 158 10.25 8.04 10.21
CA ILE A 158 9.08 7.59 9.43
C ILE A 158 8.00 7.11 10.40
N LYS A 159 6.80 7.68 10.25
CA LYS A 159 5.63 7.33 11.04
C LYS A 159 5.06 6.00 10.57
N ILE A 160 4.70 5.11 11.50
CA ILE A 160 3.97 3.88 11.18
C ILE A 160 2.53 4.02 11.67
N ILE A 161 1.57 3.91 10.75
CA ILE A 161 0.13 3.90 11.01
C ILE A 161 -0.40 2.49 10.76
N VAL A 162 -1.24 2.03 11.68
CA VAL A 162 -1.91 0.72 11.57
C VAL A 162 -3.28 0.88 10.92
N LEU A 163 -3.57 0.09 9.88
CA LEU A 163 -4.84 0.11 9.14
C LEU A 163 -5.96 -0.72 9.79
N ASP A 164 -5.63 -1.68 10.66
CA ASP A 164 -6.58 -2.55 11.36
C ASP A 164 -7.63 -3.20 10.44
N PRO A 165 -7.19 -3.97 9.42
CA PRO A 165 -8.11 -4.70 8.58
C PRO A 165 -8.89 -5.74 9.42
N PRO A 166 -10.17 -6.00 9.11
CA PRO A 166 -10.91 -7.06 9.78
C PRO A 166 -10.26 -8.41 9.50
N SER A 167 -10.19 -9.26 10.52
CA SER A 167 -9.46 -10.52 10.46
C SER A 167 -9.92 -11.41 9.29
N LYS A 168 -11.24 -11.51 9.07
CA LYS A 168 -11.88 -12.19 7.93
C LYS A 168 -13.30 -11.65 7.72
N PRO A 169 -13.58 -10.84 6.69
CA PRO A 169 -14.96 -10.44 6.38
C PRO A 169 -15.77 -11.66 5.92
N GLN A 170 -16.97 -11.86 6.48
CA GLN A 170 -17.82 -13.02 6.18
C GLN A 170 -18.56 -12.89 4.86
N ASN A 171 -18.73 -11.67 4.35
CA ASN A 171 -19.40 -11.39 3.09
C ASN A 171 -18.84 -10.13 2.41
N ILE A 172 -19.26 -9.91 1.17
CA ILE A 172 -18.80 -8.79 0.33
C ILE A 172 -19.18 -7.41 0.90
N VAL A 173 -20.31 -7.31 1.62
CA VAL A 173 -20.74 -6.06 2.26
C VAL A 173 -19.82 -5.70 3.43
N GLN A 174 -19.53 -6.66 4.32
CA GLN A 174 -18.60 -6.46 5.44
C GLN A 174 -17.20 -6.10 4.95
N ARG A 175 -16.77 -6.70 3.84
CA ARG A 175 -15.52 -6.35 3.18
C ARG A 175 -15.55 -4.92 2.66
N GLY A 176 -16.60 -4.54 1.93
CA GLY A 176 -16.79 -3.17 1.45
C GLY A 176 -16.79 -2.14 2.59
N MET A 177 -17.40 -2.46 3.74
CA MET A 177 -17.37 -1.60 4.94
C MET A 177 -15.95 -1.43 5.47
N ALA A 178 -15.17 -2.49 5.51
CA ALA A 178 -13.80 -2.47 5.99
C ALA A 178 -12.85 -1.72 5.05
N ASP A 179 -12.91 -2.03 3.76
CA ASP A 179 -12.13 -1.33 2.74
C ASP A 179 -12.49 0.16 2.73
N ASN A 180 -13.76 0.52 2.97
CA ASN A 180 -14.21 1.89 3.10
C ASN A 180 -13.56 2.62 4.29
N LYS A 181 -13.43 1.97 5.45
CA LYS A 181 -12.72 2.54 6.62
C LYS A 181 -11.25 2.81 6.29
N VAL A 182 -10.60 1.89 5.57
CA VAL A 182 -9.21 2.06 5.14
C VAL A 182 -9.08 3.21 4.15
N VAL A 183 -9.95 3.30 3.15
CA VAL A 183 -9.95 4.41 2.19
C VAL A 183 -10.16 5.75 2.91
N MET A 184 -11.13 5.85 3.82
CA MET A 184 -11.36 7.07 4.61
C MET A 184 -10.10 7.47 5.37
N LYS A 185 -9.50 6.53 6.10
CA LYS A 185 -8.28 6.76 6.87
C LYS A 185 -7.11 7.23 6.01
N LEU A 186 -6.92 6.62 4.83
CA LEU A 186 -5.87 7.02 3.89
C LEU A 186 -6.16 8.37 3.23
N THR A 187 -7.43 8.69 2.96
CA THR A 187 -7.84 10.00 2.41
C THR A 187 -7.63 11.11 3.43
N GLU A 188 -8.04 10.89 4.68
CA GLU A 188 -7.80 11.81 5.80
C GLU A 188 -6.31 12.02 6.06
N LEU A 189 -5.52 10.94 6.00
CA LEU A 189 -4.06 11.02 6.06
C LEU A 189 -3.51 11.89 4.93
N SER A 190 -3.89 11.60 3.68
CA SER A 190 -3.44 12.35 2.50
C SER A 190 -3.75 13.85 2.59
N ALA A 191 -4.94 14.19 3.11
CA ALA A 191 -5.37 15.58 3.30
C ALA A 191 -4.58 16.31 4.40
N GLY A 192 -4.04 15.59 5.38
CA GLY A 192 -3.21 16.15 6.45
C GLY A 192 -1.70 16.18 6.15
N LEU A 193 -1.25 15.57 5.07
CA LEU A 193 0.15 15.59 4.63
C LEU A 193 0.46 16.88 3.87
N LEU A 194 1.69 17.37 4.00
CA LEU A 194 2.19 18.45 3.14
C LEU A 194 2.25 17.99 1.68
N SER A 195 2.26 18.94 0.73
CA SER A 195 2.36 18.61 -0.70
C SER A 195 3.62 17.82 -1.08
N THR A 196 4.68 17.94 -0.29
CA THR A 196 5.94 17.22 -0.44
C THR A 196 5.93 15.83 0.22
N GLU A 197 5.01 15.60 1.16
CA GLU A 197 4.90 14.37 1.91
C GLU A 197 3.97 13.36 1.22
N LYS A 198 4.32 12.09 1.35
CA LYS A 198 3.61 10.97 0.75
C LYS A 198 3.48 9.83 1.74
N PHE A 199 2.48 8.98 1.54
CA PHE A 199 2.32 7.73 2.28
C PHE A 199 2.62 6.49 1.43
N LEU A 200 3.04 5.41 2.07
CA LEU A 200 3.09 4.08 1.46
C LEU A 200 2.20 3.14 2.27
N ALA A 201 1.19 2.55 1.63
CA ALA A 201 0.29 1.62 2.28
C ALA A 201 0.49 0.19 1.76
N VAL A 202 0.58 -0.77 2.68
CA VAL A 202 0.62 -2.20 2.37
C VAL A 202 -0.76 -2.79 2.65
N TYR A 203 -1.36 -3.50 1.69
CA TYR A 203 -2.68 -4.10 1.89
C TYR A 203 -2.89 -5.37 1.05
N GLN A 204 -3.89 -6.18 1.42
CA GLN A 204 -4.19 -7.41 0.69
C GLN A 204 -4.63 -7.09 -0.73
N GLN A 205 -4.06 -7.80 -1.70
CA GLN A 205 -4.36 -7.61 -3.13
C GLN A 205 -5.86 -7.69 -3.42
N GLU A 206 -6.55 -8.62 -2.76
CA GLU A 206 -7.99 -8.83 -2.95
C GLU A 206 -8.88 -7.66 -2.51
N SER A 207 -8.37 -6.74 -1.69
CA SER A 207 -9.09 -5.52 -1.30
C SER A 207 -8.63 -4.29 -2.08
N LEU A 208 -7.41 -4.33 -2.64
CA LEU A 208 -6.93 -3.27 -3.52
C LEU A 208 -7.64 -3.28 -4.88
N LEU A 209 -8.02 -4.47 -5.36
CA LEU A 209 -8.67 -4.67 -6.66
C LEU A 209 -10.21 -4.73 -6.54
N SER A 210 -10.90 -4.30 -7.59
CA SER A 210 -12.37 -4.37 -7.66
C SER A 210 -12.88 -5.81 -7.73
N LYS A 211 -14.05 -6.07 -7.15
CA LYS A 211 -14.72 -7.38 -7.16
C LYS A 211 -16.10 -7.33 -7.82
N PRO A 212 -16.53 -8.41 -8.50
CA PRO A 212 -17.89 -8.49 -9.03
C PRO A 212 -18.92 -8.50 -7.90
N LEU A 213 -20.01 -7.76 -8.09
CA LEU A 213 -21.17 -7.67 -7.20
C LEU A 213 -22.46 -7.65 -8.03
N GLY A 214 -22.98 -8.84 -8.35
CA GLY A 214 -24.15 -8.98 -9.22
C GLY A 214 -23.87 -8.44 -10.62
N ARG A 215 -24.68 -7.46 -11.08
CA ARG A 215 -24.49 -6.76 -12.37
C ARG A 215 -23.54 -5.56 -12.29
N ARG A 216 -22.99 -5.27 -11.11
CA ARG A 216 -22.06 -4.17 -10.85
C ARG A 216 -20.77 -4.72 -10.27
N PHE A 217 -19.87 -3.82 -9.93
CA PHE A 217 -18.63 -4.12 -9.23
C PHE A 217 -18.58 -3.33 -7.92
N LEU A 218 -17.93 -3.92 -6.91
CA LEU A 218 -17.47 -3.22 -5.72
C LEU A 218 -16.08 -2.66 -6.04
N PRO A 219 -15.90 -1.33 -6.10
CA PRO A 219 -14.60 -0.72 -6.34
C PRO A 219 -13.60 -1.11 -5.25
N GLY A 220 -12.39 -1.50 -5.66
CA GLY A 220 -11.28 -1.73 -4.73
C GLY A 220 -10.75 -0.44 -4.13
N ILE A 221 -9.85 -0.56 -3.15
CA ILE A 221 -9.18 0.60 -2.52
C ILE A 221 -8.38 1.40 -3.56
N ALA A 222 -7.74 0.74 -4.53
CA ALA A 222 -6.86 1.40 -5.48
C ALA A 222 -7.62 2.35 -6.44
N PRO A 223 -8.73 1.92 -7.08
CA PRO A 223 -9.61 2.84 -7.82
C PRO A 223 -10.18 3.98 -6.99
N LEU A 224 -10.54 3.72 -5.73
CA LEU A 224 -11.11 4.73 -4.84
C LEU A 224 -10.11 5.81 -4.43
N LEU A 225 -8.81 5.48 -4.38
CA LEU A 225 -7.74 6.44 -4.09
C LEU A 225 -7.11 7.04 -5.37
N GLY A 226 -7.48 6.57 -6.56
CA GLY A 226 -6.85 7.01 -7.79
C GLY A 226 -5.41 6.50 -7.98
N LEU A 227 -5.01 5.46 -7.24
CA LEU A 227 -3.63 4.96 -7.17
C LEU A 227 -3.50 3.59 -7.85
N PRO A 228 -2.34 3.26 -8.46
CA PRO A 228 -2.05 1.90 -8.88
C PRO A 228 -1.75 1.01 -7.66
N ALA A 229 -2.17 -0.25 -7.72
CA ALA A 229 -1.71 -1.28 -6.80
C ALA A 229 -0.47 -1.95 -7.36
N LEU A 230 0.63 -1.92 -6.62
CA LEU A 230 1.92 -2.48 -7.03
C LEU A 230 2.26 -3.72 -6.20
N MET A 231 2.97 -4.68 -6.78
CA MET A 231 3.41 -5.89 -6.10
C MET A 231 4.93 -5.96 -6.10
N VAL A 232 5.51 -6.34 -4.96
CA VAL A 232 6.94 -6.66 -4.86
C VAL A 232 7.13 -8.13 -5.23
N LEU A 233 7.86 -8.37 -6.31
CA LEU A 233 8.29 -9.71 -6.70
C LEU A 233 9.56 -10.10 -5.93
N SER A 234 9.82 -11.40 -5.82
CA SER A 234 10.95 -12.00 -5.07
C SER A 234 12.35 -11.45 -5.41
N LYS A 235 12.50 -10.77 -6.55
CA LYS A 235 13.73 -10.07 -6.96
C LYS A 235 13.74 -8.57 -6.63
N LYS A 236 12.90 -8.12 -5.70
CA LYS A 236 12.75 -6.71 -5.29
C LYS A 236 12.31 -5.79 -6.41
N ARG A 237 11.47 -6.34 -7.29
CA ARG A 237 10.98 -5.67 -8.49
C ARG A 237 9.52 -5.29 -8.30
N LEU A 238 9.16 -4.08 -8.73
CA LEU A 238 7.78 -3.60 -8.72
C LEU A 238 7.06 -3.97 -10.01
N VAL A 239 5.80 -4.37 -9.88
CA VAL A 239 4.88 -4.65 -10.99
C VAL A 239 3.49 -4.16 -10.65
N ALA A 240 2.75 -3.65 -11.64
CA ALA A 240 1.35 -3.22 -11.53
C ALA A 240 0.36 -4.28 -12.05
#